data_AF-A0A260A7S1-F1
#
_entry.id   AF-A0A260A7S1-F1
#
_cell.length_a   1.000
_cell.length_b   1.000
_cell.length_c   1.000
_cell.angle_alpha   90.00
_cell.angle_beta   90.00
_cell.angle_gamma   90.00
#
_symmetry.space_group_name_H-M   'P 1'
#
loop_
_entity.id
_entity.type
_entity.pdbx_description
1 polymer ?
#
loop_
_entity_poly.entity_id
_entity_poly.type
_entity_poly.pdbx_seq_one_letter_code
_entity_poly.pdbx_strand_id
1 'polypeptide(L)'
;MMEFAAAADDAASVDEVVALFVDDAVFDMGGELHQGTSAIARYLQGARDAGFAGPAAGTRHIVTNCLVTVESNETASGQSEWMLIRSAADEAFPIVLSAGRYRDRYRRVDGVWRIAHRAVEY
;
A
#
# COMPACT_ATOMS: atom_id res chain seq x y z
N MET A 1 -0.15 -4.17 -7.39
CA MET A 1 0.73 -3.04 -7.74
C MET A 1 1.87 -2.96 -6.73
N MET A 2 3.08 -3.38 -7.09
CA MET A 2 4.25 -3.41 -6.18
C MET A 2 4.85 -2.02 -5.90
N GLU A 3 4.55 -1.04 -6.76
CA GLU A 3 5.01 0.35 -6.63
C GLU A 3 4.58 1.00 -5.31
N PHE A 4 3.38 0.70 -4.82
CA PHE A 4 2.93 1.19 -3.51
C PHE A 4 3.85 0.73 -2.38
N ALA A 5 4.21 -0.56 -2.37
CA ALA A 5 5.06 -1.15 -1.33
C ALA A 5 6.46 -0.53 -1.37
N ALA A 6 7.04 -0.40 -2.58
CA ALA A 6 8.33 0.26 -2.76
C ALA A 6 8.29 1.73 -2.30
N ALA A 7 7.29 2.50 -2.71
CA ALA A 7 7.14 3.89 -2.33
C ALA A 7 6.84 4.09 -0.83
N ALA A 8 6.20 3.11 -0.19
CA ALA A 8 5.99 3.10 1.25
C ALA A 8 7.27 2.79 2.04
N ASP A 9 8.16 1.95 1.51
CA ASP A 9 9.42 1.59 2.17
C ASP A 9 10.54 2.63 1.94
N ASP A 10 10.54 3.24 0.75
CA ASP A 10 11.60 4.14 0.31
C ASP A 10 11.29 5.61 0.62
N ALA A 11 12.14 6.51 0.10
CA ALA A 11 12.09 7.95 0.39
C ALA A 11 11.00 8.73 -0.39
N ALA A 12 10.03 8.06 -1.01
CA ALA A 12 8.94 8.75 -1.68
C ALA A 12 8.19 9.64 -0.69
N SER A 13 7.68 10.79 -1.13
CA SER A 13 6.76 11.62 -0.34
C SER A 13 5.40 10.94 -0.18
N VAL A 14 4.60 11.40 0.78
CA VAL A 14 3.21 10.91 0.94
C VAL A 14 2.42 11.19 -0.33
N ASP A 15 2.62 12.36 -0.94
CA ASP A 15 1.93 12.76 -2.17
C ASP A 15 2.26 11.83 -3.35
N GLU A 16 3.53 11.39 -3.48
CA GLU A 16 3.93 10.41 -4.49
C GLU A 16 3.25 9.05 -4.29
N VAL A 17 3.11 8.59 -3.04
CA VAL A 17 2.37 7.35 -2.74
C VAL A 17 0.87 7.52 -3.05
N VAL A 18 0.30 8.67 -2.70
CA VAL A 18 -1.12 8.98 -2.93
C VAL A 18 -1.45 9.09 -4.42
N ALA A 19 -0.50 9.52 -5.25
CA ALA A 19 -0.68 9.59 -6.72
C ALA A 19 -0.94 8.22 -7.39
N LEU A 20 -0.66 7.12 -6.68
CA LEU A 20 -0.99 5.76 -7.11
C LEU A 20 -2.49 5.44 -7.00
N PHE A 21 -3.25 6.26 -6.29
CA PHE A 21 -4.69 6.12 -6.09
C PHE A 21 -5.47 7.05 -7.02
N VAL A 22 -6.68 6.66 -7.40
CA VAL A 22 -7.65 7.60 -7.99
C VAL A 22 -8.18 8.56 -6.93
N ASP A 23 -8.70 9.72 -7.35
CA ASP A 23 -9.16 10.78 -6.44
C ASP A 23 -10.21 10.30 -5.42
N ASP A 24 -11.12 9.42 -5.87
CA ASP A 24 -12.21 8.83 -5.09
C ASP A 24 -11.85 7.47 -4.45
N ALA A 25 -10.56 7.12 -4.36
CA ALA A 25 -10.14 5.82 -3.87
C ALA A 25 -10.52 5.58 -2.40
N VAL A 26 -10.61 4.30 -2.03
CA VAL A 26 -10.79 3.90 -0.63
C VAL A 26 -9.63 3.01 -0.22
N PHE A 27 -8.97 3.39 0.88
CA PHE A 27 -8.00 2.54 1.56
C PHE A 27 -8.65 2.00 2.83
N ASP A 28 -8.90 0.70 2.85
CA ASP A 28 -9.62 -0.03 3.89
C ASP A 28 -8.62 -0.82 4.74
N MET A 29 -8.37 -0.34 5.96
CA MET A 29 -7.46 -0.94 6.91
C MET A 29 -8.22 -1.85 7.88
N GLY A 30 -8.63 -3.03 7.42
CA GLY A 30 -9.36 -4.00 8.25
C GLY A 30 -10.74 -3.51 8.72
N GLY A 31 -11.42 -2.70 7.91
CA GLY A 31 -12.73 -2.09 8.21
C GLY A 31 -12.66 -0.60 8.51
N GLU A 32 -11.47 -0.05 8.78
CA GLU A 32 -11.27 1.40 8.88
C GLU A 32 -11.11 2.01 7.49
N LEU A 33 -12.10 2.79 7.04
CA LEU A 33 -12.15 3.32 5.68
C LEU A 33 -11.56 4.74 5.61
N HIS A 34 -10.49 4.89 4.83
CA HIS A 34 -9.93 6.19 4.42
C HIS A 34 -10.37 6.51 2.99
N GLN A 35 -11.36 7.40 2.86
CA GLN A 35 -11.98 7.74 1.57
C GLN A 35 -11.38 9.02 0.98
N GLY A 36 -10.95 8.93 -0.27
CA GLY A 36 -10.33 10.00 -1.03
C GLY A 36 -8.86 10.24 -0.66
N THR A 37 -8.14 10.83 -1.61
CA THR A 37 -6.68 11.07 -1.52
C THR A 37 -6.27 11.83 -0.25
N SER A 38 -7.07 12.80 0.20
CA SER A 38 -6.81 13.56 1.44
C SER A 38 -6.87 12.69 2.71
N ALA A 39 -7.77 11.71 2.78
CA ALA A 39 -7.86 10.82 3.94
C ALA A 39 -6.72 9.79 3.92
N ILE A 40 -6.41 9.26 2.74
CA ILE A 40 -5.30 8.33 2.51
C ILE A 40 -3.97 9.00 2.87
N ALA A 41 -3.74 10.23 2.41
CA ALA A 41 -2.54 11.01 2.75
C ALA A 41 -2.35 11.15 4.26
N ARG A 42 -3.42 11.49 4.98
CA ARG A 42 -3.37 11.62 6.45
C ARG A 42 -3.00 10.31 7.13
N TYR A 43 -3.57 9.19 6.67
CA TYR A 43 -3.24 7.87 7.20
C TYR A 43 -1.76 7.52 6.96
N LEU A 44 -1.30 7.67 5.71
CA LEU A 44 0.08 7.36 5.33
C LEU A 44 1.10 8.25 6.07
N GLN A 45 0.79 9.52 6.28
CA GLN A 45 1.60 10.40 7.11
C GLN A 45 1.64 9.91 8.56
N GLY A 46 0.50 9.53 9.13
CA GLY A 46 0.45 8.95 10.48
C GLY A 46 1.28 7.67 10.61
N ALA A 47 1.27 6.80 9.60
CA ALA A 47 2.10 5.59 9.58
C ALA A 47 3.61 5.91 9.53
N ARG A 48 4.01 6.97 8.81
CA ARG A 48 5.40 7.46 8.80
C ARG A 48 5.81 8.07 10.14
N ASP A 49 4.96 8.92 10.71
CA ASP A 49 5.21 9.55 12.01
C ASP A 49 5.35 8.52 13.12
N ALA A 50 4.59 7.42 13.03
CA ALA A 50 4.67 6.28 13.94
C ALA A 50 5.84 5.32 13.66
N GLY A 51 6.63 5.55 12.61
CA GLY A 51 7.80 4.72 12.27
C GLY A 51 7.46 3.36 11.66
N PHE A 52 6.30 3.21 11.01
CA PHE A 52 5.90 1.99 10.30
C PHE A 52 6.11 2.06 8.78
N ALA A 53 6.53 3.22 8.26
CA ALA A 53 6.78 3.45 6.85
C ALA A 53 7.90 4.48 6.63
N GLY A 54 8.44 4.50 5.42
CA GLY A 54 9.53 5.37 5.00
C GLY A 54 10.91 4.83 5.38
N PRO A 55 11.98 5.48 4.90
CA PRO A 55 13.34 4.94 4.96
C PRO A 55 13.87 4.84 6.41
N ALA A 56 13.37 5.68 7.31
CA ALA A 56 13.76 5.67 8.72
C ALA A 56 13.14 4.51 9.52
N ALA A 57 12.05 3.91 9.03
CA ALA A 57 11.37 2.81 9.72
C ALA A 57 12.16 1.49 9.64
N GLY A 58 13.07 1.36 8.66
CA GLY A 58 13.78 0.11 8.41
C GLY A 58 12.86 -1.04 7.99
N THR A 59 11.66 -0.72 7.52
CA THR A 59 10.66 -1.70 7.08
C THR A 59 10.79 -2.05 5.61
N ARG A 60 10.42 -3.27 5.26
CA ARG A 60 10.33 -3.78 3.90
C ARG A 60 9.07 -4.60 3.71
N HIS A 61 8.31 -4.28 2.68
CA HIS A 61 7.21 -5.11 2.21
C HIS A 61 7.75 -6.24 1.34
N ILE A 62 7.45 -7.48 1.72
CA ILE A 62 7.63 -8.66 0.88
C ILE A 62 6.25 -9.00 0.31
N VAL A 63 6.07 -8.78 -1.00
CA VAL A 63 4.79 -9.02 -1.69
C VAL A 63 4.90 -10.24 -2.60
N THR A 64 4.01 -11.20 -2.45
CA THR A 64 4.00 -12.47 -3.19
C THR A 64 2.60 -12.85 -3.67
N ASN A 65 2.46 -14.00 -4.32
CA ASN A 65 1.20 -14.61 -4.72
C ASN A 65 0.24 -13.63 -5.45
N CYS A 66 0.81 -12.81 -6.32
CA CYS A 66 0.09 -11.79 -7.06
C CYS A 66 -0.82 -12.44 -8.11
N LEU A 67 -2.12 -12.20 -8.00
CA LEU A 67 -3.12 -12.58 -8.99
C LEU A 67 -3.83 -11.31 -9.45
N VAL A 68 -3.99 -11.14 -10.76
CA VAL A 68 -4.69 -10.01 -11.36
C VAL A 68 -5.72 -10.55 -12.35
N THR A 69 -6.94 -10.04 -12.26
CA THR A 69 -8.03 -10.31 -13.19
C THR A 69 -8.36 -9.01 -13.92
N VAL A 70 -8.12 -9.00 -15.23
CA VAL A 70 -8.51 -7.86 -16.08
C VAL A 70 -9.97 -8.05 -16.48
N GLU A 71 -10.82 -7.11 -16.09
CA GLU A 71 -12.26 -7.18 -16.34
C GLU A 71 -12.65 -6.40 -17.60
N SER A 72 -11.91 -5.32 -17.90
CA SER A 72 -12.08 -4.50 -19.08
C SER A 72 -10.77 -3.75 -19.43
N ASN A 73 -10.81 -2.89 -20.45
CA ASN A 73 -9.73 -1.95 -20.72
C ASN A 73 -9.54 -0.89 -19.63
N GLU A 74 -10.54 -0.68 -18.77
CA GLU A 74 -10.57 0.39 -17.75
C GLU A 74 -10.61 -0.12 -16.31
N THR A 75 -10.90 -1.40 -16.08
CA THR A 75 -11.04 -1.99 -14.73
C THR A 75 -10.33 -3.33 -14.60
N ALA A 76 -9.79 -3.57 -13.41
CA ALA A 76 -9.20 -4.84 -13.02
C ALA A 76 -9.33 -5.03 -11.51
N SER A 77 -9.25 -6.27 -11.05
CA SER A 77 -9.10 -6.61 -9.64
C SER A 77 -7.80 -7.37 -9.40
N GLY A 78 -7.30 -7.35 -8.17
CA GLY A 78 -6.13 -8.11 -7.82
C GLY A 78 -6.08 -8.50 -6.36
N GLN A 79 -5.22 -9.48 -6.09
CA GLN A 79 -4.85 -9.88 -4.75
C GLN A 79 -3.35 -10.16 -4.68
N SER A 80 -2.78 -9.96 -3.50
CA SER A 80 -1.39 -10.34 -3.22
C SER A 80 -1.23 -10.57 -1.72
N GLU A 81 -0.40 -11.54 -1.36
CA GLU A 81 0.03 -11.74 0.02
C GLU A 81 1.17 -10.76 0.31
N TRP A 82 1.24 -10.23 1.52
CA TRP A 82 2.29 -9.32 1.95
C TRP A 82 2.79 -9.69 3.35
N MET A 83 4.07 -9.42 3.59
CA MET A 83 4.68 -9.39 4.92
C MET A 83 5.42 -8.08 5.08
N LEU A 84 5.28 -7.45 6.25
CA LEU A 84 6.08 -6.31 6.65
C LEU A 84 7.20 -6.80 7.56
N ILE A 85 8.44 -6.72 7.06
CA ILE A 85 9.64 -7.08 7.81
C ILE A 85 10.30 -5.79 8.29
N ARG A 86 10.81 -5.76 9.51
CA ARG A 86 11.68 -4.68 10.01
C ARG A 86 13.08 -5.21 10.24
N SER A 87 14.06 -4.38 9.89
CA SER A 87 15.47 -4.61 10.20
C SER A 87 16.05 -3.30 10.75
N ALA A 88 15.97 -3.11 12.07
CA ALA A 88 16.53 -1.95 12.75
C ALA A 88 17.87 -2.25 13.44
N ALA A 89 18.67 -1.21 13.72
CA ALA A 89 20.02 -1.36 14.27
C ALA A 89 20.06 -1.93 15.71
N ASP A 90 18.96 -1.80 16.45
CA ASP A 90 18.75 -2.34 17.79
C ASP A 90 18.18 -3.76 17.80
N GLU A 91 17.86 -4.32 16.63
CA GLU A 91 17.35 -5.69 16.48
C GLU A 91 18.49 -6.65 16.12
N ALA A 92 18.57 -7.78 16.83
CA ALA A 92 19.58 -8.80 16.55
C ALA A 92 19.36 -9.51 15.20
N PHE A 93 18.10 -9.58 14.74
CA PHE A 93 17.68 -10.20 13.50
C PHE A 93 16.45 -9.46 12.93
N PRO A 94 16.20 -9.50 11.62
CA PRO A 94 14.96 -8.99 11.06
C PRO A 94 13.74 -9.68 11.65
N ILE A 95 12.70 -8.91 11.96
CA ILE A 95 11.45 -9.43 12.52
C ILE A 95 10.29 -9.23 11.54
N VAL A 96 9.33 -10.16 11.55
CA VAL A 96 8.06 -9.99 10.85
C VAL A 96 7.13 -9.19 11.76
N LEU A 97 6.80 -7.95 11.38
CA LEU A 97 5.89 -7.09 12.12
C LEU A 97 4.43 -7.47 11.88
N SER A 98 4.10 -7.80 10.64
CA SER A 98 2.74 -8.12 10.23
C SER A 98 2.76 -8.89 8.91
N ALA A 99 1.70 -9.62 8.65
CA ALA A 99 1.47 -10.32 7.40
C ALA A 99 -0.02 -10.25 7.08
N GLY A 100 -0.36 -10.39 5.81
CA GLY A 100 -1.74 -10.29 5.40
C GLY A 100 -1.91 -10.35 3.89
N ARG A 101 -3.07 -9.93 3.44
CA ARG A 101 -3.43 -9.88 2.03
C ARG A 101 -3.92 -8.50 1.64
N TYR A 102 -3.56 -8.08 0.43
CA TYR A 102 -4.22 -6.97 -0.25
C TYR A 102 -5.34 -7.52 -1.12
N ARG A 103 -6.52 -6.89 -1.07
CA ARG A 103 -7.58 -7.03 -2.08
C ARG A 103 -7.81 -5.69 -2.76
N ASP A 104 -7.44 -5.64 -4.02
CA ASP A 104 -7.40 -4.41 -4.80
C ASP A 104 -8.49 -4.38 -5.87
N ARG A 105 -9.03 -3.18 -6.10
CA ARG A 105 -9.70 -2.82 -7.35
C ARG A 105 -8.92 -1.69 -8.00
N TYR A 106 -8.72 -1.80 -9.30
CA TYR A 106 -7.96 -0.85 -10.10
C TYR A 106 -8.88 -0.19 -11.12
N ARG A 107 -8.61 1.09 -11.38
CA ARG A 107 -9.26 1.85 -12.44
C ARG A 107 -8.19 2.51 -13.29
N ARG A 108 -8.35 2.48 -14.60
CA ARG A 108 -7.52 3.22 -15.53
C ARG A 108 -8.05 4.65 -15.63
N VAL A 109 -7.18 5.63 -15.44
CA VAL A 109 -7.49 7.06 -15.51
C VAL A 109 -6.40 7.73 -16.34
N ASP A 110 -6.80 8.41 -17.41
CA ASP A 110 -5.89 9.05 -18.37
C ASP A 110 -4.80 8.11 -18.88
N GLY A 111 -5.17 6.86 -19.17
CA GLY A 111 -4.26 5.84 -19.68
C GLY A 111 -3.39 5.16 -18.64
N VAL A 112 -3.43 5.58 -17.37
CA VAL A 112 -2.62 5.04 -16.25
C VAL A 112 -3.49 4.24 -15.28
N TRP A 113 -3.05 3.04 -14.90
CA TRP A 113 -3.72 2.23 -13.88
C TRP A 113 -3.44 2.77 -12.48
N ARG A 114 -4.51 3.02 -11.73
CA ARG A 114 -4.46 3.49 -10.34
C ARG A 114 -5.31 2.62 -9.43
N ILE A 115 -5.01 2.67 -8.14
CA ILE A 115 -5.77 1.96 -7.10
C ILE A 115 -7.08 2.71 -6.86
N ALA A 116 -8.20 2.04 -7.13
CA ALA A 116 -9.55 2.52 -6.80
C ALA A 116 -10.01 2.05 -5.43
N HIS A 117 -9.53 0.89 -5.01
CA HIS A 117 -9.76 0.37 -3.67
C HIS A 117 -8.59 -0.52 -3.27
N ARG A 118 -8.16 -0.44 -2.02
CA ARG A 118 -7.29 -1.45 -1.42
C ARG A 118 -7.82 -1.80 -0.05
N ALA A 119 -8.17 -3.07 0.15
CA ALA A 119 -8.40 -3.63 1.47
C ALA A 119 -7.12 -4.30 1.97
N VAL A 120 -6.74 -4.01 3.21
CA VAL A 120 -5.69 -4.69 3.95
C VAL A 120 -6.34 -5.67 4.92
N GLU A 121 -6.11 -6.95 4.70
CA GLU A 121 -6.61 -8.05 5.51
C GLU A 121 -5.45 -8.63 6.31
N TYR A 122 -5.63 -8.84 7.62
CA TYR A 122 -4.64 -9.37 8.56
C TYR A 122 -4.99 -10.80 8.99
#